data_AF-A0A4Q3DV97-F1
#
_entry.id   AF-A0A4Q3DV97-F1
#
_cell.length_a   1.000
_cell.length_b   1.000
_cell.length_c   1.000
_cell.angle_alpha   90.00
_cell.angle_beta   90.00
_cell.angle_gamma   90.00
#
_symmetry.space_group_name_H-M   'P 1'
#
loop_
_entity.id
_entity.type
_entity.pdbx_description
1 polymer ?
#
loop_
_entity_poly.entity_id
_entity_poly.type
_entity_poly.pdbx_seq_one_letter_code
_entity_poly.pdbx_strand_id
1 'polypeptide(L)'
;MESQNLTTVQTAKDLGLLSEEYDRIKEILGRVPNFTELSIFSVMWSEHCSYKNSITWLKKLPKDGPRMLAKAGEENAGLVDLGDGIGCAFKIESHNHPSALEPYQGAATGVGGINRDIFTMGARP
;
A
#
# COMPACT_ATOMS: atom_id res chain seq x y z
N MET A 1 -25.79 12.76 -21.23
CA MET A 1 -25.26 11.39 -21.07
C MET A 1 -23.80 11.46 -21.46
N GLU A 2 -22.90 11.48 -20.49
CA GLU A 2 -21.46 11.41 -20.78
C GLU A 2 -21.18 10.11 -21.52
N SER A 3 -20.59 10.23 -22.71
CA SER A 3 -19.96 9.11 -23.40
C SER A 3 -18.93 8.51 -22.44
N GLN A 4 -19.25 7.39 -21.79
CA GLN A 4 -18.25 6.62 -21.07
C GLN A 4 -17.26 6.13 -22.11
N ASN A 5 -16.14 6.85 -22.27
CA ASN A 5 -15.01 6.38 -23.04
C ASN A 5 -14.51 5.11 -22.35
N LEU A 6 -14.96 3.96 -22.87
CA LEU A 6 -14.53 2.66 -22.41
C LEU A 6 -13.01 2.56 -22.59
N THR A 7 -12.33 2.02 -21.58
CA THR A 7 -10.88 1.92 -21.61
C THR A 7 -10.39 0.89 -22.62
N THR A 8 -9.12 0.98 -22.98
CA THR A 8 -8.46 0.00 -23.85
C THR A 8 -7.28 -0.65 -23.11
N VAL A 9 -6.76 -1.74 -23.67
CA VAL A 9 -5.49 -2.33 -23.19
C VAL A 9 -4.33 -1.32 -23.28
N GLN A 10 -4.35 -0.40 -24.24
CA GLN A 10 -3.34 0.65 -24.33
C GLN A 10 -3.44 1.61 -23.15
N THR A 11 -4.67 2.01 -22.78
CA THR A 11 -4.92 2.83 -21.58
C THR A 11 -4.39 2.14 -20.31
N ALA A 12 -4.55 0.82 -20.20
CA ALA A 12 -4.02 0.06 -19.08
C ALA A 12 -2.49 0.06 -19.04
N LYS A 13 -1.83 -0.13 -20.20
CA LYS A 13 -0.36 -0.08 -20.33
C LYS A 13 0.21 1.29 -19.98
N ASP A 14 -0.44 2.36 -20.42
CA ASP A 14 -0.03 3.72 -20.10
C ASP A 14 -0.13 4.02 -18.59
N LEU A 15 -1.03 3.33 -17.88
CA LEU A 15 -1.17 3.36 -16.43
C LEU A 15 -0.25 2.37 -15.68
N GLY A 16 0.61 1.63 -16.40
CA GLY A 16 1.57 0.69 -15.83
C GLY A 16 1.04 -0.71 -15.54
N LEU A 17 -0.14 -1.06 -16.05
CA LEU A 17 -0.70 -2.42 -15.98
C LEU A 17 -0.21 -3.29 -17.15
N LEU A 18 -0.10 -4.59 -16.90
CA LEU A 18 0.10 -5.60 -17.93
C LEU A 18 -1.20 -5.88 -18.69
N SER A 19 -1.09 -6.44 -19.90
CA SER A 19 -2.27 -6.77 -20.72
C SER A 19 -3.15 -7.81 -20.02
N GLU A 20 -2.51 -8.77 -19.35
CA GLU A 20 -3.12 -9.85 -18.59
C GLU A 20 -3.81 -9.31 -17.32
N GLU A 21 -3.22 -8.29 -16.67
CA GLU A 21 -3.87 -7.61 -15.53
C GLU A 21 -5.15 -6.89 -16.00
N TYR A 22 -5.14 -6.27 -17.19
CA TYR A 22 -6.34 -5.67 -17.78
C TYR A 22 -7.45 -6.70 -18.09
N ASP A 23 -7.10 -7.84 -18.66
CA ASP A 23 -8.05 -8.93 -18.88
C ASP A 23 -8.64 -9.44 -17.57
N ARG A 24 -7.81 -9.60 -16.53
CA ARG A 24 -8.25 -10.01 -15.21
C ARG A 24 -9.19 -8.99 -14.56
N ILE A 25 -8.94 -7.70 -14.74
CA ILE A 25 -9.84 -6.65 -14.24
C ILE A 25 -11.22 -6.75 -14.91
N LYS A 26 -11.27 -6.99 -16.22
CA LYS A 26 -12.55 -7.21 -16.93
C LYS A 26 -13.29 -8.44 -16.42
N GLU A 27 -12.57 -9.52 -16.11
CA GLU A 27 -13.17 -10.73 -15.52
C GLU A 27 -13.77 -10.44 -14.14
N ILE A 28 -13.04 -9.71 -13.27
CA ILE A 28 -13.50 -9.35 -11.92
C ILE A 28 -14.75 -8.47 -11.99
N LEU A 29 -14.80 -7.51 -12.91
CA LEU A 29 -15.91 -6.58 -13.04
C LEU A 29 -17.06 -7.12 -13.90
N GLY A 30 -16.84 -8.18 -14.69
CA GLY A 30 -17.78 -8.69 -15.67
C GLY A 30 -18.03 -7.75 -16.87
N ARG A 31 -17.23 -6.68 -17.01
CA ARG A 31 -17.34 -5.66 -18.07
C ARG A 31 -16.03 -4.91 -18.27
N VAL A 32 -15.98 -4.08 -19.31
CA VAL A 32 -14.87 -3.13 -19.50
C VAL A 32 -14.93 -2.07 -18.39
N PRO A 33 -13.82 -1.82 -17.65
CA PRO A 33 -13.78 -0.75 -16.67
C PRO A 33 -13.89 0.62 -17.36
N ASN A 34 -14.44 1.60 -16.65
CA ASN A 34 -14.24 2.99 -17.04
C ASN A 34 -12.84 3.47 -16.61
N PHE A 35 -12.46 4.67 -17.02
CA PHE A 35 -11.13 5.21 -16.71
C PHE A 35 -10.83 5.26 -15.20
N THR A 36 -11.78 5.75 -14.40
CA THR A 36 -11.63 5.86 -12.93
C THR A 36 -11.40 4.49 -12.29
N GLU A 37 -12.20 3.49 -12.67
CA GLU A 37 -12.06 2.13 -12.17
C GLU A 37 -10.69 1.55 -12.54
N LEU A 38 -10.27 1.70 -13.79
CA LEU A 38 -8.97 1.21 -14.26
C LEU A 38 -7.81 1.90 -13.53
N SER A 39 -7.89 3.22 -13.29
CA SER A 39 -6.88 3.96 -12.53
C SER A 39 -6.80 3.53 -11.06
N ILE A 40 -7.93 3.16 -10.44
CA ILE A 40 -7.92 2.60 -9.08
C ILE A 40 -7.19 1.25 -9.08
N PHE A 41 -7.51 0.36 -10.02
CA PHE A 41 -6.79 -0.90 -10.16
C PHE A 41 -5.30 -0.71 -10.41
N SER A 42 -4.91 0.25 -11.27
CA SER A 42 -3.50 0.47 -11.60
C SER A 42 -2.66 0.87 -10.39
N VAL A 43 -3.18 1.74 -9.53
CA VAL A 43 -2.49 2.14 -8.29
C VAL A 43 -2.49 0.99 -7.28
N MET A 44 -3.65 0.36 -7.05
CA MET A 44 -3.78 -0.68 -6.02
C MET A 44 -3.01 -1.96 -6.35
N TRP A 45 -2.79 -2.27 -7.63
CA TRP A 45 -2.01 -3.43 -8.10
C TRP A 45 -0.54 -3.10 -8.42
N SER A 46 -0.10 -1.86 -8.18
CA SER A 46 1.32 -1.50 -8.25
C SER A 46 2.14 -2.30 -7.23
N GLU A 47 3.45 -2.46 -7.45
CA GLU A 47 4.32 -3.11 -6.46
C GLU A 47 4.31 -2.36 -5.13
N HIS A 48 4.22 -1.02 -5.18
CA HIS A 48 4.23 -0.16 -4.01
C HIS A 48 3.05 -0.45 -3.06
N CYS A 49 1.86 -0.74 -3.59
CA CYS A 49 0.68 -1.03 -2.78
C CYS A 49 0.49 -2.53 -2.52
N SER A 50 0.74 -3.38 -3.51
CA SER A 50 0.36 -4.80 -3.46
C SER A 50 1.48 -5.73 -3.00
N TYR A 51 2.73 -5.26 -3.00
CA TYR A 51 3.91 -6.09 -2.70
C TYR A 51 3.97 -7.36 -3.58
N LYS A 52 3.48 -7.31 -4.83
CA LYS A 52 3.25 -8.49 -5.68
C LYS A 52 4.48 -9.36 -5.89
N ASN A 53 5.68 -8.79 -5.87
CA ASN A 53 6.94 -9.55 -5.93
C ASN A 53 7.46 -9.95 -4.54
N SER A 54 7.28 -9.10 -3.54
CA SER A 54 7.90 -9.23 -2.23
C SER A 54 7.08 -10.04 -1.21
N ILE A 55 5.75 -10.07 -1.32
CA ILE A 55 4.84 -10.69 -0.34
C ILE A 55 5.12 -12.19 -0.13
N THR A 56 5.51 -12.90 -1.19
CA THR A 56 5.86 -14.33 -1.15
C THR A 56 7.04 -14.59 -0.21
N TRP A 57 8.00 -13.68 -0.16
CA TRP A 57 9.18 -13.78 0.70
C TRP A 57 8.88 -13.30 2.12
N LEU A 58 8.13 -12.21 2.26
CA LEU A 58 7.71 -11.68 3.56
C LEU A 58 6.87 -12.68 4.37
N LYS A 59 6.12 -13.56 3.69
CA LYS A 59 5.38 -14.65 4.35
C LYS A 59 6.27 -15.71 5.02
N LYS A 60 7.56 -15.79 4.68
CA LYS A 60 8.51 -16.75 5.28
C LYS A 60 9.14 -16.24 6.57
N LEU A 61 9.04 -14.95 6.87
CA LEU A 61 9.59 -14.37 8.09
C LEU A 61 8.77 -14.86 9.31
N PRO A 62 9.39 -15.05 10.48
CA PRO A 62 8.66 -15.34 11.71
C PRO A 62 7.79 -14.15 12.09
N LYS A 63 6.53 -14.40 12.41
CA LYS A 63 5.53 -13.35 12.69
C LYS A 63 4.90 -13.45 14.06
N ASP A 64 5.15 -14.52 14.80
CA ASP A 64 4.51 -14.76 16.09
C ASP A 64 5.48 -14.49 17.22
N GLY A 65 4.97 -13.90 18.30
CA GLY A 65 5.73 -13.62 19.51
C GLY A 65 4.81 -13.44 20.70
N PRO A 66 5.23 -13.83 21.92
CA PRO A 66 4.36 -13.85 23.10
C PRO A 66 3.94 -12.45 23.58
N ARG A 67 4.62 -11.40 23.12
CA ARG A 67 4.37 -10.00 23.48
C ARG A 67 3.75 -9.20 22.35
N MET A 68 3.34 -9.82 21.25
CA MET A 68 2.68 -9.09 20.18
C MET A 68 1.23 -8.76 20.56
N LEU A 69 0.86 -7.49 20.39
CA LEU A 69 -0.51 -7.01 20.61
C LEU A 69 -1.30 -6.86 19.30
N ALA A 70 -0.61 -6.79 18.15
CA ALA A 70 -1.20 -6.80 16.81
C ALA A 70 -0.44 -7.80 15.92
N LYS A 71 -1.14 -8.54 15.04
CA LYS A 71 -0.47 -9.48 14.13
C LYS A 71 0.25 -8.72 13.02
N ALA A 72 1.35 -9.30 12.53
CA ALA A 72 2.12 -8.71 11.44
C ALA A 72 1.26 -8.56 10.17
N GLY A 73 1.04 -7.31 9.75
CA GLY A 73 0.24 -6.95 8.57
C GLY A 73 -1.27 -6.86 8.81
N GLU A 74 -1.73 -6.97 10.07
CA GLU A 74 -3.13 -6.71 10.44
C GLU A 74 -3.42 -5.21 10.56
N GLU A 75 -2.43 -4.45 11.02
CA GLU A 75 -2.54 -3.02 11.32
C GLU A 75 -1.46 -2.19 10.61
N ASN A 76 -1.59 -0.86 10.66
CA ASN A 76 -0.66 0.06 10.00
C ASN A 76 0.76 0.00 10.56
N ALA A 77 0.94 -0.33 11.84
CA ALA A 77 2.23 -0.46 12.52
C ALA A 77 2.28 -1.69 13.44
N GLY A 78 3.48 -2.14 13.80
CA GLY A 78 3.66 -3.20 14.79
C GLY A 78 3.40 -2.69 16.21
N LEU A 79 2.77 -3.51 17.06
CA LEU A 79 2.47 -3.17 18.44
C LEU A 79 2.91 -4.29 19.39
N VAL A 80 3.73 -3.95 20.38
CA VAL A 80 4.29 -4.90 21.35
C VAL A 80 4.05 -4.47 22.79
N ASP A 81 3.82 -5.43 23.67
CA ASP A 81 3.69 -5.25 25.11
C ASP A 81 5.06 -5.14 25.78
N LEU A 82 5.29 -4.02 26.48
CA LEU A 82 6.50 -3.79 27.27
C LEU A 82 6.34 -4.21 28.73
N GLY A 83 5.11 -4.50 29.19
CA GLY A 83 4.77 -4.74 30.58
C GLY A 83 4.15 -3.51 31.24
N ASP A 84 3.66 -3.68 32.47
CA ASP A 84 3.10 -2.61 33.31
C ASP A 84 1.98 -1.77 32.66
N GLY A 85 1.24 -2.38 31.73
CA GLY A 85 0.18 -1.71 30.96
C GLY A 85 0.68 -0.77 29.87
N ILE A 86 1.97 -0.86 29.48
CA ILE A 86 2.60 -0.01 28.45
C ILE A 86 2.80 -0.82 27.16
N GLY A 87 2.27 -0.30 26.06
CA GLY A 87 2.54 -0.80 24.71
C GLY A 87 3.46 0.13 23.93
N CYS A 88 4.19 -0.42 22.96
CA CYS A 88 5.03 0.33 22.03
C CYS A 88 4.62 0.06 20.58
N ALA A 89 4.21 1.12 19.89
CA ALA A 89 3.95 1.08 18.46
C ALA A 89 5.22 1.48 17.70
N PHE A 90 5.60 0.70 16.68
CA PHE A 90 6.78 0.99 15.87
C PHE A 90 6.56 0.58 14.41
N LYS A 91 7.07 1.40 13.50
CA LYS A 91 7.10 1.14 12.06
C LYS A 91 8.28 1.87 11.44
N ILE A 92 8.71 1.40 10.27
CA ILE A 92 9.64 2.09 9.39
C ILE A 92 9.03 2.21 7.99
N GLU A 93 9.22 3.36 7.36
CA GLU A 93 8.82 3.63 5.98
C GLU A 93 9.98 4.24 5.18
N SER A 94 9.81 4.33 3.87
CA SER A 94 10.76 5.00 2.98
C SER A 94 10.03 5.94 2.02
N HIS A 95 10.67 7.05 1.64
CA HIS A 95 10.13 7.99 0.67
C HIS A 95 11.15 8.35 -0.41
N ASN A 96 11.74 7.30 -0.98
CA ASN A 96 12.97 7.38 -1.77
C ASN A 96 12.80 8.16 -3.08
N HIS A 97 11.83 7.77 -3.92
CA HIS A 97 11.66 8.37 -5.24
C HIS A 97 11.27 9.87 -5.17
N PRO A 98 10.31 10.30 -4.32
CA PRO A 98 10.03 11.72 -4.15
C PRO A 98 11.22 12.50 -3.60
N SER A 99 11.93 11.97 -2.59
CA SER A 99 13.10 12.63 -2.00
C SER A 99 14.29 12.76 -2.96
N ALA A 100 14.40 11.87 -3.95
CA ALA A 100 15.42 11.97 -5.00
C ALA A 100 15.15 13.14 -5.97
N LEU A 101 13.89 13.53 -6.16
CA LEU A 101 13.49 14.63 -7.04
C LEU A 101 13.43 15.97 -6.28
N GLU A 102 12.85 15.96 -5.08
CA GLU A 102 12.74 17.12 -4.21
C GLU A 102 13.01 16.69 -2.76
N PRO A 103 14.23 16.94 -2.24
CA PRO A 103 14.65 16.37 -0.96
C PRO A 103 13.90 16.87 0.26
N TYR A 104 13.53 18.16 0.30
CA TYR A 104 12.98 18.77 1.51
C TYR A 104 11.54 18.30 1.77
N GLN A 105 10.67 18.44 0.79
CA GLN A 105 9.27 18.00 0.83
C GLN A 105 9.18 16.48 0.76
N GLY A 106 10.06 15.80 0.03
CA GLY A 106 10.15 14.34 0.06
C GLY A 106 10.42 13.81 1.47
N ALA A 107 11.42 14.36 2.17
CA ALA A 107 11.66 13.99 3.56
C ALA A 107 10.51 14.39 4.49
N ALA A 108 9.98 15.62 4.36
CA ALA A 108 8.91 16.12 5.23
C ALA A 108 7.62 15.29 5.13
N THR A 109 7.22 14.91 3.91
CA THR A 109 6.02 14.07 3.69
C THR A 109 6.24 12.64 4.14
N GLY A 110 7.46 12.11 4.04
CA GLY A 110 7.85 10.82 4.64
C GLY A 110 7.69 10.81 6.16
N VAL A 111 8.20 11.85 6.85
CA VAL A 111 8.00 12.03 8.31
C VAL A 111 6.53 12.17 8.66
N GLY A 112 5.77 12.93 7.86
CA GLY A 112 4.33 13.06 8.04
C GLY A 112 3.56 11.74 7.89
N GLY A 113 4.00 10.87 6.96
CA GLY A 113 3.43 9.54 6.75
C GLY A 113 3.58 8.65 7.97
N ILE A 114 4.82 8.43 8.41
CA ILE A 114 5.11 7.53 9.53
C ILE A 114 4.44 7.99 10.84
N ASN A 115 4.35 9.30 11.09
CA ASN A 115 3.63 9.82 12.26
C ASN A 115 2.15 9.48 12.24
N ARG A 116 1.50 9.49 11.06
CA ARG A 116 0.09 9.12 10.94
C ARG A 116 -0.13 7.64 11.20
N ASP A 117 0.77 6.77 10.74
CA ASP A 117 0.65 5.33 11.00
C ASP A 117 0.66 5.03 12.50
N ILE A 118 1.62 5.59 13.23
CA ILE A 118 1.70 5.43 14.70
C ILE A 118 0.44 5.99 15.37
N PHE A 119 -0.04 7.16 14.93
CA PHE A 119 -1.26 7.77 15.47
C PHE A 119 -2.50 6.89 15.27
N THR A 120 -2.63 6.20 14.12
CA THR A 120 -3.77 5.30 13.88
C THR A 120 -3.80 4.08 14.80
N MET A 121 -2.68 3.74 15.44
CA MET A 121 -2.62 2.70 16.48
C MET A 121 -3.18 3.17 17.84
N GLY A 122 -3.58 4.44 17.97
CA GLY A 122 -3.90 5.06 19.25
C GLY A 122 -2.67 5.37 20.13
N ALA A 123 -1.47 5.24 19.57
CA ALA A 123 -0.21 5.55 20.24
C ALA A 123 0.21 7.00 19.99
N ARG A 124 0.98 7.57 20.92
CA ARG A 124 1.58 8.89 20.78
C ARG A 124 2.98 8.75 20.14
N PRO A 125 3.24 9.36 18.96
CA PRO A 125 4.58 9.43 18.38
C PRO A 125 5.55 10.28 19.20
#